data_AF-A0A356QHN5-F1
#
_entry.id   AF-A0A356QHN5-F1
#
_cell.length_a   1.000
_cell.length_b   1.000
_cell.length_c   1.000
_cell.angle_alpha   90.00
_cell.angle_beta   90.00
_cell.angle_gamma   90.00
#
_symmetry.space_group_name_H-M   'P 1'
#
loop_
_entity.id
_entity.type
_entity.pdbx_description
1 polymer ?
#
loop_
_entity_poly.entity_id
_entity_poly.type
_entity_poly.pdbx_seq_one_letter_code
_entity_poly.pdbx_strand_id
1 'polypeptide(L)' 'SLLMQVSQLVEAYPEISELDLNPVIAYPKGHSAANYAIVDARIIVERQS' A
#
# COMPACT_ATOMS: atom_id res chain seq x y z
N SER A 1 5.17 7.12 6.90
CA SER A 1 4.84 7.53 5.52
C SER A 1 4.33 6.31 4.76
N LEU A 2 3.56 6.50 3.69
CA LEU A 2 2.91 5.39 2.95
C LEU A 2 3.91 4.28 2.55
N LEU A 3 5.02 4.65 1.92
CA LEU A 3 6.01 3.66 1.44
C LEU A 3 6.62 2.82 2.58
N MET A 4 6.82 3.40 3.76
CA MET A 4 7.32 2.64 4.91
C MET A 4 6.28 1.65 5.45
N GLN A 5 5.00 2.04 5.44
CA GLN A 5 3.92 1.13 5.83
C GLN A 5 3.77 -0.02 4.83
N VAL A 6 3.90 0.26 3.53
CA VAL A 6 3.92 -0.78 2.48
C VAL A 6 5.10 -1.71 2.67
N SER A 7 6.32 -1.19 2.90
CA SER A 7 7.53 -1.99 3.17
C SER A 7 7.33 -2.92 4.36
N GLN A 8 6.83 -2.40 5.48
CA GLN A 8 6.57 -3.19 6.68
C GLN A 8 5.51 -4.28 6.44
N LEU A 9 4.48 -3.98 5.64
CA LEU A 9 3.44 -4.94 5.31
C LEU A 9 3.99 -6.10 4.47
N VAL A 10 4.75 -5.83 3.41
CA VAL A 10 5.31 -6.90 2.56
C VAL A 10 6.37 -7.72 3.29
N GLU A 11 7.11 -7.12 4.23
CA GLU A 11 8.04 -7.85 5.09
C GLU A 11 7.32 -8.77 6.09
N ALA A 12 6.18 -8.32 6.64
CA ALA A 12 5.41 -9.09 7.61
C ALA A 12 4.63 -10.25 6.99
N TYR A 13 4.29 -10.17 5.71
CA TYR A 13 3.49 -11.14 4.96
C TYR A 13 4.21 -11.56 3.67
N PRO A 14 5.22 -12.45 3.77
CA PRO A 14 6.04 -12.86 2.62
C PRO A 14 5.25 -13.62 1.53
N GLU A 15 4.02 -14.05 1.80
CA GLU A 15 3.10 -14.61 0.81
C GLU A 15 2.56 -13.58 -0.18
N ILE A 16 2.66 -12.28 0.12
CA ILE A 16 2.30 -11.21 -0.81
C ILE A 16 3.35 -11.18 -1.93
N SER A 17 2.96 -11.66 -3.12
CA SER A 17 3.83 -11.65 -4.30
C SER A 17 3.74 -10.34 -5.08
N GLU A 18 2.60 -9.64 -5.00
CA GLU A 18 2.39 -8.32 -5.60
C GLU A 18 1.45 -7.47 -4.74
N LEU A 19 1.79 -6.20 -4.58
CA LEU A 19 0.92 -5.16 -4.02
C LEU A 19 0.96 -3.95 -4.95
N ASP A 20 -0.18 -3.62 -5.55
CA ASP A 20 -0.37 -2.51 -6.48
C ASP A 20 -1.37 -1.50 -5.89
N LEU A 21 -0.92 -0.27 -5.69
CA LEU A 21 -1.76 0.85 -5.26
C LEU A 21 -1.88 1.82 -6.42
N ASN A 22 -3.02 1.81 -7.11
CA ASN A 22 -3.19 2.61 -8.31
C ASN A 22 -4.65 3.07 -8.52
N PRO A 23 -4.96 4.37 -8.41
CA PRO A 23 -4.06 5.50 -8.16
C PRO A 23 -3.85 5.80 -6.67
N VAL A 24 -2.66 6.31 -6.34
CA VAL A 24 -2.39 7.05 -5.11
C VAL A 24 -2.45 8.54 -5.40
N ILE A 25 -3.45 9.23 -4.85
CA ILE A 25 -3.64 10.66 -5.03
C ILE A 25 -2.97 11.39 -3.87
N ALA A 26 -1.99 12.24 -4.16
CA ALA A 26 -1.36 13.10 -3.17
C ALA A 26 -2.18 14.38 -2.94
N TYR A 27 -2.26 14.83 -1.69
CA TYR A 27 -2.92 16.07 -1.32
C TYR A 27 -1.96 17.02 -0.58
N PRO A 28 -2.26 18.32 -0.57
CA PRO A 28 -1.56 19.28 0.28
C PRO A 28 -1.65 18.90 1.76
N LYS A 29 -0.67 19.36 2.53
CA LYS A 29 -0.64 19.17 3.99
C LYS A 29 -1.90 19.76 4.64
N GLY A 30 -2.54 18.97 5.51
CA GLY A 30 -3.74 19.36 6.25
C GLY A 30 -5.06 19.01 5.55
N HIS A 31 -5.01 18.43 4.35
CA HIS A 31 -6.21 17.99 3.63
C HIS A 31 -6.84 16.74 4.27
N SER A 32 -6.02 15.81 4.75
CA SER A 32 -6.44 14.64 5.52
C SER A 32 -5.33 14.28 6.53
N ALA A 33 -5.60 13.38 7.46
CA ALA A 33 -4.58 12.91 8.41
C ALA A 33 -3.32 12.36 7.71
N ALA A 34 -3.48 11.76 6.51
CA ALA A 34 -2.40 11.15 5.76
C ALA A 34 -1.85 12.04 4.62
N ASN A 35 -2.57 13.07 4.17
CA ASN A 35 -2.27 13.90 2.98
C ASN A 35 -2.17 13.12 1.66
N TYR A 36 -2.79 11.94 1.59
CA TYR A 36 -2.99 11.19 0.35
C TYR A 36 -4.26 10.34 0.48
N ALA A 37 -4.75 9.81 -0.64
CA ALA A 37 -5.76 8.75 -0.68
C ALA A 37 -5.31 7.64 -1.63
N ILE A 38 -5.54 6.40 -1.20
CA ILE A 38 -5.48 5.23 -2.06
C ILE A 38 -6.91 5.03 -2.57
N VAL A 39 -7.11 5.11 -3.89
CA VAL A 39 -8.46 4.99 -4.48
C VAL A 39 -8.80 3.54 -4.79
N ASP A 40 -7.81 2.78 -5.22
CA ASP A 40 -7.91 1.35 -5.51
C ASP A 40 -6.62 0.64 -5.10
N ALA A 41 -6.75 -0.67 -4.81
CA ALA A 41 -5.64 -1.52 -4.43
C ALA A 41 -5.87 -2.96 -4.88
N ARG A 42 -4.81 -3.59 -5.40
CA ARG A 42 -4.77 -5.02 -5.72
C ARG A 42 -3.64 -5.69 -4.94
N ILE A 43 -3.93 -6.87 -4.38
CA ILE A 43 -2.96 -7.70 -3.68
C ILE A 43 -3.04 -9.11 -4.29
N ILE A 44 -1.88 -9.63 -4.71
CA ILE A 44 -1.74 -11.01 -5.16
C ILE A 44 -0.95 -11.77 -4.09
N VAL A 45 -1.46 -12.93 -3.71
CA VAL A 45 -0.81 -13.82 -2.74
C VAL A 45 -0.50 -15.17 -3.38
N GLU A 46 0.69 -15.68 -3.12
CA GLU A 46 1.08 -17.04 -3.50
C GLU A 46 0.85 -18.00 -2.35
N ARG A 47 0.19 -19.13 -2.64
CA ARG A 47 0.02 -20.19 -1.64
C ARG A 47 1.30 -21.01 -1.61
N GLN A 48 1.95 -21.08 -0.45
CA GLN A 48 3.03 -22.04 -0.23
C GLN A 48 2.45 -23.45 -0.41
N SER A 49 3.04 -24.20 -1.35
CA SER A 49 2.64 -25.57 -1.73
C SER A 49 3.20 -26.61 -0.77
#